data_AF-A0A8J8AJK3-F1
#
_entry.id   AF-A0A8J8AJK3-F1
#
_cell.length_a   1.000
_cell.length_b   1.000
_cell.length_c   1.000
_cell.angle_alpha   90.00
_cell.angle_beta   90.00
_cell.angle_gamma   90.00
#
_symmetry.space_group_name_H-M   'P 1'
#
loop_
_entity.id
_entity.type
_entity.pdbx_description
1 polymer ?
#
loop_
_entity_poly.entity_id
_entity_poly.type
_entity_poly.pdbx_seq_one_letter_code
_entity_poly.pdbx_strand_id
1 'polypeptide(L)'
;THNAEIPDKKGMDKKFEDVFSDYQLTERLQILGFGSRDAYLEAIETIGDKAKNMVTHYVEQIFTGGFKAQIVANSREAAVRYKVAIEEALKEKIAEFEINNPMKVNVDVLKQLEVAVVISGSHNDAPHIKAFTNG
;
A
#
# COMPACT_ATOMS: atom_id res chain seq x y z
N THR A 1 -6.19 -24.85 -3.48
CA THR A 1 -4.80 -24.40 -3.31
C THR A 1 -4.51 -23.36 -4.38
N HIS A 2 -4.69 -22.06 -4.08
CA HIS A 2 -4.43 -21.00 -5.04
C HIS A 2 -3.01 -20.46 -4.82
N ASN A 3 -2.08 -20.88 -5.70
CA ASN A 3 -0.81 -20.19 -5.86
C ASN A 3 -1.11 -18.86 -6.56
N ALA A 4 -0.85 -17.74 -5.88
CA ALA A 4 -0.73 -16.45 -6.56
C ALA A 4 0.57 -16.49 -7.37
N GLU A 5 0.50 -16.98 -8.60
CA GLU A 5 1.62 -16.89 -9.54
C GLU A 5 1.81 -15.43 -9.92
N ILE A 6 2.93 -14.85 -9.52
CA ILE A 6 3.38 -13.54 -9.98
C ILE A 6 3.72 -13.70 -11.47
N PRO A 7 2.93 -13.14 -12.41
CA PRO A 7 3.08 -13.44 -13.84
C PRO A 7 4.40 -12.92 -14.42
N ASP A 8 4.98 -11.90 -13.80
CA ASP A 8 6.17 -11.21 -14.30
C ASP A 8 7.16 -10.87 -13.18
N LYS A 9 7.81 -11.91 -12.64
CA LYS A 9 8.90 -11.74 -11.67
C LYS A 9 10.02 -10.85 -12.23
N LYS A 10 10.32 -10.97 -13.54
CA LYS A 10 11.39 -10.22 -14.19
C LYS A 10 11.06 -8.74 -14.36
N GLY A 11 9.82 -8.39 -14.67
CA GLY A 11 9.37 -7.00 -14.72
C GLY A 11 9.25 -6.37 -13.34
N MET A 12 8.94 -7.18 -12.31
CA MET A 12 9.00 -6.75 -10.92
C MET A 12 10.45 -6.46 -10.48
N ASP A 13 11.37 -7.38 -10.75
CA ASP A 13 12.81 -7.21 -10.48
C ASP A 13 13.38 -6.05 -11.31
N LYS A 14 12.96 -5.87 -12.56
CA LYS A 14 13.40 -4.76 -13.40
C LYS A 14 12.88 -3.41 -12.91
N LYS A 15 11.63 -3.30 -12.46
CA LYS A 15 11.14 -2.07 -11.80
C LYS A 15 11.85 -1.84 -10.47
N PHE A 16 12.19 -2.91 -9.77
CA PHE A 16 13.01 -2.87 -8.57
C PHE A 16 14.47 -2.51 -8.87
N GLU A 17 15.01 -2.81 -10.04
CA GLU A 17 16.36 -2.41 -10.46
C GLU A 17 16.36 -0.98 -11.01
N ASP A 18 15.33 -0.58 -11.77
CA ASP A 18 15.20 0.74 -12.43
C ASP A 18 14.98 1.88 -11.43
N VAL A 19 14.21 1.63 -10.35
CA VAL A 19 14.08 2.57 -9.23
C VAL A 19 15.41 2.71 -8.45
N PHE A 20 16.32 1.74 -8.60
CA PHE A 20 17.60 1.68 -7.92
C PHE A 20 18.80 1.97 -8.84
N SER A 21 18.62 2.09 -10.16
CA SER A 21 19.70 2.24 -11.13
C SER A 21 20.24 3.66 -11.22
N ASP A 22 19.42 4.65 -10.85
CA ASP A 22 19.83 6.06 -10.85
C ASP A 22 20.68 6.45 -9.65
N TYR A 23 20.92 5.54 -8.69
CA TYR A 23 21.74 5.83 -7.53
C TYR A 23 22.67 4.68 -7.20
N GLN A 24 23.93 4.84 -7.61
CA GLN A 24 25.06 4.01 -7.19
C GLN A 24 25.01 3.79 -5.67
N LEU A 25 24.60 2.58 -5.29
CA LEU A 25 24.22 2.14 -3.95
C LEU A 25 25.28 2.48 -2.89
N THR A 26 26.55 2.48 -3.28
CA THR A 26 27.71 2.74 -2.42
C THR A 26 27.89 4.20 -2.03
N GLU A 27 27.53 5.17 -2.89
CA GLU A 27 27.65 6.60 -2.56
C GLU A 27 26.47 7.09 -1.70
N ARG A 28 25.26 6.56 -1.92
CA ARG A 28 24.10 6.86 -1.07
C ARG A 28 24.23 6.31 0.34
N LEU A 29 24.81 5.13 0.52
CA LEU A 29 25.04 4.53 1.84
C LEU A 29 26.00 5.34 2.72
N GLN A 30 26.89 6.14 2.14
CA GLN A 30 27.77 7.05 2.89
C GLN A 30 27.09 8.38 3.26
N ILE A 31 26.09 8.82 2.48
CA ILE A 31 25.33 10.06 2.75
C ILE A 31 24.16 9.80 3.74
N LEU A 32 23.55 8.60 3.68
CA LEU A 32 22.43 8.19 4.52
C LEU A 32 22.93 7.44 5.75
N GLY A 33 23.46 8.16 6.73
CA GLY A 33 23.81 7.63 8.06
C GLY A 33 22.64 6.99 8.85
N PHE A 34 21.44 6.85 8.28
CA PHE A 34 20.23 6.27 8.89
C PHE A 34 19.27 5.57 7.90
N GLY A 35 19.65 5.38 6.62
CA GLY A 35 18.73 4.92 5.56
C GLY A 35 18.81 3.43 5.25
N SER A 36 18.17 2.59 6.07
CA SER A 36 18.05 1.14 5.82
C SER A 36 16.95 0.82 4.78
N ARG A 37 16.88 -0.45 4.34
CA ARG A 37 15.77 -1.00 3.50
C ARG A 37 14.39 -0.61 4.04
N ASP A 38 14.24 -0.53 5.37
CA ASP A 38 12.98 -0.20 6.02
C ASP A 38 12.59 1.26 5.80
N ALA A 39 13.54 2.20 5.80
CA ALA A 39 13.27 3.60 5.50
C ALA A 39 12.70 3.80 4.08
N TYR A 40 13.21 3.02 3.12
CA TYR A 40 12.66 3.00 1.76
C TYR A 40 11.25 2.37 1.73
N LEU A 41 11.07 1.20 2.37
CA LEU A 41 9.77 0.52 2.40
C LEU A 41 8.68 1.32 3.12
N GLU A 42 9.06 2.17 4.07
CA GLU A 42 8.18 3.06 4.82
C GLU A 42 7.94 4.39 4.11
N ALA A 43 8.74 4.76 3.10
CA ALA A 43 8.65 6.06 2.44
C ALA A 43 7.23 6.32 1.89
N ILE A 44 6.70 7.52 2.16
CA ILE A 44 5.32 7.90 1.82
C ILE A 44 5.05 7.71 0.33
N GLU A 45 5.98 8.15 -0.54
CA GLU A 45 5.87 7.99 -1.99
C GLU A 45 5.78 6.51 -2.39
N THR A 46 6.68 5.68 -1.86
CA THR A 46 6.72 4.24 -2.15
C THR A 46 5.45 3.52 -1.69
N ILE A 47 4.93 3.87 -0.52
CA ILE A 47 3.66 3.33 0.00
C ILE A 47 2.48 3.82 -0.84
N GLY A 48 2.47 5.09 -1.25
CA GLY A 48 1.42 5.70 -2.05
C GLY A 48 1.26 5.02 -3.41
N ASP A 49 2.37 4.83 -4.14
CA ASP A 49 2.35 4.16 -5.44
C ASP A 49 1.84 2.72 -5.35
N LYS A 50 2.28 2.00 -4.31
CA LYS A 50 1.81 0.63 -4.03
C LYS A 50 0.33 0.62 -3.66
N ALA A 51 -0.13 1.56 -2.83
CA ALA A 51 -1.52 1.67 -2.41
C ALA A 51 -2.46 1.89 -3.59
N LYS A 52 -2.10 2.82 -4.51
CA LYS A 52 -2.86 3.06 -5.74
C LYS A 52 -2.99 1.78 -6.56
N ASN A 53 -1.88 1.08 -6.82
CA ASN A 53 -1.90 -0.15 -7.58
C ASN A 53 -2.74 -1.26 -6.90
N MET A 54 -2.61 -1.42 -5.58
CA MET A 54 -3.40 -2.38 -4.81
C MET A 54 -4.90 -2.09 -4.85
N VAL A 55 -5.31 -0.82 -4.70
CA VAL A 55 -6.72 -0.41 -4.78
C VAL A 55 -7.28 -0.65 -6.18
N THR A 56 -6.56 -0.25 -7.23
CA THR A 56 -6.98 -0.51 -8.62
C THR A 56 -7.23 -2.00 -8.84
N HIS A 57 -6.27 -2.85 -8.47
CA HIS A 57 -6.41 -4.30 -8.65
C HIS A 57 -7.57 -4.87 -7.83
N TYR A 58 -7.69 -4.46 -6.56
CA TYR A 58 -8.76 -4.94 -5.68
C TYR A 58 -10.14 -4.57 -6.25
N VAL A 59 -10.35 -3.32 -6.62
CA VAL A 59 -11.64 -2.82 -7.10
C VAL A 59 -12.04 -3.47 -8.43
N GLU A 60 -11.09 -3.65 -9.35
CA GLU A 60 -11.37 -4.15 -10.69
C GLU A 60 -11.52 -5.67 -10.76
N GLN A 61 -10.82 -6.42 -9.90
CA GLN A 61 -10.73 -7.88 -10.01
C GLN A 61 -11.38 -8.65 -8.86
N ILE A 62 -11.42 -8.07 -7.64
CA ILE A 62 -11.77 -8.81 -6.42
C ILE A 62 -13.09 -8.32 -5.81
N PHE A 63 -13.29 -7.00 -5.79
CA PHE A 63 -14.41 -6.34 -5.13
C PHE A 63 -15.77 -6.76 -5.71
N THR A 64 -15.86 -6.95 -7.03
CA THR A 64 -17.09 -7.40 -7.72
C THR A 64 -17.55 -8.80 -7.28
N GLY A 65 -16.64 -9.62 -6.76
CA GLY A 65 -16.95 -10.92 -6.16
C GLY A 65 -17.43 -10.85 -4.71
N GLY A 66 -17.44 -9.66 -4.09
CA GLY A 66 -17.83 -9.47 -2.68
C GLY A 66 -16.77 -9.92 -1.68
N PHE A 67 -15.53 -10.12 -2.10
CA PHE A 67 -14.44 -10.58 -1.24
C PHE A 67 -13.72 -9.42 -0.54
N LYS A 68 -13.16 -9.72 0.63
CA LYS A 68 -12.29 -8.80 1.40
C LYS A 68 -10.83 -8.95 0.96
N ALA A 69 -10.02 -7.95 1.30
CA ALA A 69 -8.57 -7.97 1.12
C ALA A 69 -7.85 -7.73 2.45
N GLN A 70 -6.59 -8.17 2.54
CA GLN A 70 -5.71 -7.92 3.67
C GLN A 70 -4.31 -7.56 3.16
N ILE A 71 -3.73 -6.49 3.74
CA ILE A 71 -2.37 -6.03 3.46
C ILE A 71 -1.51 -6.31 4.70
N VAL A 72 -0.32 -6.86 4.49
CA VAL A 72 0.67 -7.10 5.55
C VAL A 72 1.85 -6.18 5.34
N ALA A 73 2.13 -5.31 6.30
CA ALA A 73 3.23 -4.36 6.26
C ALA A 73 4.47 -4.90 7.02
N ASN A 74 5.65 -4.46 6.60
CA ASN A 74 6.93 -4.85 7.22
C ASN A 74 7.17 -4.18 8.59
N SER A 75 6.43 -3.12 8.90
CA SER A 75 6.55 -2.41 10.18
C SER A 75 5.21 -1.77 10.59
N ARG A 76 5.14 -1.34 11.85
CA ARG A 76 3.97 -0.63 12.38
C ARG A 76 3.80 0.75 11.74
N GLU A 77 4.91 1.43 11.46
CA GLU A 77 4.93 2.70 10.73
C GLU A 77 4.33 2.53 9.34
N ALA A 78 4.80 1.52 8.59
CA ALA A 78 4.26 1.20 7.28
C ALA A 78 2.77 0.83 7.35
N ALA A 79 2.33 0.05 8.35
CA ALA A 79 0.92 -0.32 8.50
C ALA A 79 0.01 0.90 8.63
N VAL A 80 0.40 1.87 9.47
CA VAL A 80 -0.35 3.13 9.65
C VAL A 80 -0.34 3.97 8.39
N ARG A 81 0.81 4.10 7.71
CA ARG A 81 0.91 4.84 6.45
C ARG A 81 0.07 4.22 5.33
N TYR A 82 0.04 2.89 5.24
CA TYR A 82 -0.82 2.19 4.28
C TYR A 82 -2.30 2.47 4.51
N LYS A 83 -2.77 2.62 5.76
CA LYS A 83 -4.16 3.00 6.02
C LYS A 83 -4.55 4.26 5.28
N VAL A 84 -3.76 5.33 5.50
CA VAL A 84 -4.00 6.64 4.91
C VAL A 84 -3.91 6.57 3.40
N ALA A 85 -2.84 5.95 2.88
CA ALA A 85 -2.63 5.84 1.43
C ALA A 85 -3.73 5.03 0.72
N ILE A 86 -4.25 3.96 1.35
CA ILE A 86 -5.35 3.17 0.80
C ILE A 86 -6.67 3.95 0.86
N GLU A 87 -6.95 4.67 1.94
CA GLU A 87 -8.14 5.54 2.02
C GLU A 87 -8.13 6.64 0.95
N GLU A 88 -6.96 7.25 0.71
CA GLU A 88 -6.78 8.25 -0.35
C GLU A 88 -6.94 7.63 -1.74
N ALA A 89 -6.26 6.51 -2.02
CA ALA A 89 -6.38 5.81 -3.29
C ALA A 89 -7.82 5.34 -3.57
N LEU A 90 -8.56 4.91 -2.53
CA LEU A 90 -9.96 4.53 -2.65
C LEU A 90 -10.84 5.74 -3.00
N LYS A 91 -10.62 6.89 -2.37
CA LYS A 91 -11.34 8.13 -2.70
C LYS A 91 -11.09 8.55 -4.15
N GLU A 92 -9.82 8.51 -4.59
CA GLU A 92 -9.45 8.78 -5.98
C GLU A 92 -10.16 7.82 -6.96
N LYS A 93 -10.15 6.52 -6.66
CA LYS A 93 -10.78 5.50 -7.52
C LYS A 93 -12.30 5.62 -7.57
N ILE A 94 -12.94 5.96 -6.45
CA ILE A 94 -14.38 6.25 -6.41
C ILE A 94 -14.70 7.46 -7.29
N ALA A 95 -13.93 8.56 -7.19
CA ALA A 95 -14.13 9.74 -8.01
C ALA A 95 -13.94 9.44 -9.52
N GLU A 96 -12.97 8.61 -9.88
CA GLU A 96 -12.77 8.12 -11.24
C GLU A 96 -14.02 7.39 -11.76
N PHE A 97 -14.59 6.49 -10.95
CA PHE A 97 -15.78 5.72 -11.32
C PHE A 97 -17.08 6.54 -11.32
N GLU A 98 -17.18 7.60 -10.54
CA GLU A 98 -18.32 8.52 -10.64
C GLU A 98 -18.36 9.23 -12.00
N ILE A 99 -17.21 9.44 -12.63
CA ILE A 99 -17.10 10.05 -13.97
C ILE A 99 -17.22 8.98 -15.07
N ASN A 100 -16.49 7.87 -14.93
CA ASN A 100 -16.41 6.82 -15.93
C ASN A 100 -16.27 5.44 -15.26
N ASN A 101 -17.36 4.66 -15.27
CA ASN A 101 -17.43 3.32 -14.69
C ASN A 101 -17.65 2.24 -15.77
N PRO A 102 -16.63 1.94 -16.60
CA PRO A 102 -16.77 0.98 -17.68
C PRO A 102 -17.05 -0.44 -17.16
N MET A 103 -16.59 -0.75 -15.95
CA MET A 103 -16.75 -2.06 -15.31
C MET A 103 -18.10 -2.23 -14.59
N LYS A 104 -18.94 -1.19 -14.54
CA LYS A 104 -20.23 -1.17 -13.82
C LYS A 104 -20.08 -1.62 -12.35
N VAL A 105 -18.99 -1.24 -11.71
CA VAL A 105 -18.76 -1.51 -10.27
C VAL A 105 -19.84 -0.79 -9.47
N ASN A 106 -20.38 -1.45 -8.44
CA ASN A 106 -21.34 -0.83 -7.54
C ASN A 106 -20.63 0.20 -6.64
N VAL A 107 -20.66 1.47 -7.06
CA VAL A 107 -19.98 2.58 -6.39
C VAL A 107 -20.58 2.84 -5.00
N ASP A 108 -21.88 2.65 -4.82
CA ASP A 108 -22.54 2.85 -3.52
C ASP A 108 -22.05 1.87 -2.46
N VAL A 109 -21.82 0.61 -2.86
CA VAL A 109 -21.20 -0.40 -1.99
C VAL A 109 -19.71 -0.10 -1.80
N LEU A 110 -19.02 0.37 -2.85
CA LEU A 110 -17.59 0.70 -2.76
C LEU A 110 -17.32 1.83 -1.75
N LYS A 111 -18.23 2.82 -1.67
CA LYS A 111 -18.20 3.91 -0.68
C LYS A 111 -18.37 3.44 0.76
N GLN A 112 -18.95 2.27 0.98
CA GLN A 112 -19.13 1.67 2.31
C GLN A 112 -17.91 0.84 2.74
N LEU A 113 -16.89 0.71 1.89
CA LEU A 113 -15.70 -0.06 2.22
C LEU A 113 -14.90 0.62 3.32
N GLU A 114 -14.66 -0.12 4.41
CA GLU A 114 -13.89 0.36 5.55
C GLU A 114 -12.45 -0.16 5.51
N VAL A 115 -11.50 0.74 5.76
CA VAL A 115 -10.07 0.42 5.87
C VAL A 115 -9.68 0.49 7.33
N ALA A 116 -9.26 -0.64 7.89
CA ALA A 116 -8.83 -0.74 9.28
C ALA A 116 -7.38 -1.22 9.39
N VAL A 117 -6.71 -0.79 10.46
CA VAL A 117 -5.37 -1.28 10.83
C VAL A 117 -5.44 -1.93 12.19
N VAL A 118 -4.82 -3.10 12.30
CA VAL A 118 -4.67 -3.84 13.55
C VAL A 118 -3.18 -3.99 13.83
N ILE A 119 -2.70 -3.36 14.89
CA ILE A 119 -1.30 -3.46 15.35
C ILE A 119 -1.26 -3.59 16.87
N SER A 120 -0.32 -4.38 17.38
CA SER A 120 -0.08 -4.49 18.82
C SER A 120 0.74 -3.30 19.33
N GLY A 121 0.32 -2.71 20.46
CA GLY A 121 0.99 -1.58 21.08
C GLY A 121 2.25 -1.94 21.87
N SER A 122 3.16 -0.97 21.98
CA SER A 122 4.33 -0.99 22.87
C SER A 122 4.44 0.31 23.66
N HIS A 123 5.15 0.29 24.80
CA HIS A 123 5.24 1.43 25.73
C HIS A 123 5.79 2.73 25.08
N ASN A 124 6.63 2.60 24.05
CA ASN A 124 7.35 3.71 23.42
C ASN A 124 6.81 4.11 22.03
N ASP A 125 5.57 3.75 21.69
CA ASP A 125 5.02 4.05 20.37
C ASP A 125 4.78 5.54 20.15
N ALA A 126 5.03 6.00 18.92
CA ALA A 126 4.74 7.35 18.48
C ALA A 126 3.22 7.64 18.52
N PRO A 127 2.79 8.91 18.67
CA PRO A 127 1.37 9.26 18.86
C PRO A 127 0.45 8.75 17.75
N HIS A 128 0.89 8.79 16.49
CA HIS A 128 0.10 8.33 15.34
C HIS A 128 -0.03 6.79 15.28
N ILE A 129 0.87 6.05 15.91
CA ILE A 129 0.76 4.59 16.05
C ILE A 129 -0.20 4.23 17.18
N LYS A 130 -0.15 4.99 18.29
CA LYS A 130 -1.03 4.78 19.46
C LYS A 130 -2.52 4.85 19.14
N ALA A 131 -2.90 5.64 18.13
CA ALA A 131 -4.27 5.73 17.64
C ALA A 131 -4.82 4.41 17.06
N PHE A 132 -3.95 3.44 16.74
CA PHE A 132 -4.32 2.14 16.16
C PHE A 132 -3.97 0.95 17.06
N THR A 133 -3.40 1.21 18.23
CA THR A 133 -3.09 0.20 19.23
C THR A 133 -4.09 0.33 20.37
N ASN A 134 -5.19 -0.40 20.30
CA ASN A 134 -6.15 -0.40 21.40
C ASN A 134 -5.66 -1.28 22.56
N GLY A 135 -5.75 -0.72 23.77
CA GLY A 135 -6.38 -1.43 24.89
C GLY A 135 -7.88 -1.17 24.83
#